data_AF-A0A813IF33-F1
#
_entry.id   AF-A0A813IF33-F1
#
_cell.length_a   1.000
_cell.length_b   1.000
_cell.length_c   1.000
_cell.angle_alpha   90.00
_cell.angle_beta   90.00
_cell.angle_gamma   90.00
#
_symmetry.space_group_name_H-M   'P 1'
#
loop_
_entity.id
_entity.type
_entity.pdbx_description
1 polymer ?
#
loop_
_entity_poly.entity_id
_entity_poly.type
_entity_poly.pdbx_seq_one_letter_code
_entity_poly.pdbx_strand_id
1 'polypeptide(L)'
;MVGTPEENGAGARMARTLALFVHGSMFVAGTMIIVHVAYIGLSLDAQGHWADRGEMWAGLRNAYILLLRSFLMPFMEASFLDPYVPHSIDLDVWGFFVPGILCLFITNMAWLGLTSLRWPSSGRAIVYSLFAAVLLVSQAQVNQAMNEITSWEELMAASGPAQSKSIQPWQIQQHLFKASHSSFGQIFTEAKCKIVSAVSTALQERVECSAETAEATLLPVL
;
A
#
# COMPACT_ATOMS: atom_id res chain seq x y z
N MET A 1 3.92 -39.10 13.01
CA MET A 1 2.50 -39.03 13.42
C MET A 1 1.65 -39.31 12.20
N VAL A 2 1.12 -40.53 12.12
CA VAL A 2 0.28 -41.01 11.02
C VAL A 2 -1.17 -40.76 11.46
N GLY A 3 -1.80 -39.75 10.88
CA GLY A 3 -3.22 -39.48 11.09
C GLY A 3 -4.08 -40.60 10.50
N THR A 4 -5.14 -40.95 11.20
CA THR A 4 -6.08 -42.03 10.83
C THR A 4 -6.85 -41.71 9.54
N PRO A 5 -7.21 -42.73 8.73
CA PRO A 5 -7.79 -42.53 7.39
C PRO A 5 -9.28 -42.10 7.34
N GLU A 6 -9.92 -41.85 8.49
CA GLU A 6 -11.36 -41.50 8.58
C GLU A 6 -11.67 -40.00 8.50
N GLU A 7 -10.67 -39.10 8.56
CA GLU A 7 -10.86 -37.65 8.36
C GLU A 7 -10.92 -37.21 6.89
N ASN A 8 -11.11 -38.15 5.95
CA ASN A 8 -11.40 -37.88 4.54
C ASN A 8 -12.88 -37.50 4.31
N GLY A 9 -13.40 -36.60 5.15
CA GLY A 9 -14.76 -36.12 5.12
C GLY A 9 -15.12 -35.42 3.80
N ALA A 10 -16.40 -35.38 3.47
CA ALA A 10 -16.93 -34.63 2.32
C ALA A 10 -16.42 -33.16 2.31
N GLY A 11 -16.23 -32.57 3.49
CA GLY A 11 -15.67 -31.22 3.65
C GLY A 11 -14.25 -31.06 3.10
N ALA A 12 -13.34 -32.01 3.34
CA ALA A 12 -11.97 -31.94 2.82
C ALA A 12 -11.93 -32.03 1.29
N ARG A 13 -12.79 -32.86 0.70
CA ARG A 13 -12.96 -32.97 -0.76
C ARG A 13 -13.54 -31.69 -1.36
N MET A 14 -14.55 -31.11 -0.71
CA MET A 14 -15.15 -29.85 -1.13
C MET A 14 -14.13 -28.69 -1.07
N ALA A 15 -13.40 -28.57 0.05
CA ALA A 15 -12.36 -27.54 0.21
C ALA A 15 -11.25 -27.66 -0.85
N ARG A 16 -10.79 -28.88 -1.13
CA ARG A 16 -9.80 -29.13 -2.19
C ARG A 16 -10.32 -28.74 -3.57
N THR A 17 -11.58 -29.06 -3.87
CA THR A 17 -12.21 -28.73 -5.15
C THR A 17 -12.34 -27.22 -5.32
N LEU A 18 -12.77 -26.51 -4.26
CA LEU A 18 -12.85 -25.06 -4.26
C LEU A 18 -11.47 -24.41 -4.42
N ALA A 19 -10.45 -24.91 -3.72
CA ALA A 19 -9.09 -24.40 -3.84
C ALA A 19 -8.52 -24.59 -5.26
N LEU A 20 -8.77 -25.75 -5.88
CA LEU A 20 -8.40 -26.00 -7.28
C LEU A 20 -9.09 -25.01 -8.23
N PHE A 21 -10.38 -24.75 -8.01
CA PHE A 21 -11.14 -23.80 -8.83
C PHE A 21 -10.61 -22.37 -8.68
N VAL A 22 -10.40 -21.89 -7.45
CA VAL A 22 -9.91 -20.53 -7.15
C VAL A 22 -8.50 -20.33 -7.70
N HIS A 23 -7.57 -21.24 -7.43
CA HIS A 23 -6.22 -21.10 -7.96
C HIS A 23 -6.19 -21.30 -9.48
N GLY A 24 -7.02 -22.18 -10.03
CA GLY A 24 -7.16 -22.36 -11.48
C GLY A 24 -7.64 -21.08 -12.18
N SER A 25 -8.69 -20.43 -11.66
CA SER A 25 -9.22 -19.19 -12.23
C SER A 25 -8.24 -18.03 -12.10
N MET A 26 -7.58 -17.88 -10.94
CA MET A 26 -6.52 -16.88 -10.74
C MET A 26 -5.36 -17.08 -11.72
N PHE A 27 -4.93 -18.33 -11.92
CA PHE A 27 -3.85 -18.65 -12.85
C PHE A 27 -4.20 -18.31 -14.31
N VAL A 28 -5.41 -18.69 -14.75
CA VAL A 28 -5.88 -18.39 -16.12
C VAL A 28 -6.03 -16.89 -16.34
N ALA A 29 -6.72 -16.19 -15.43
CA ALA A 29 -6.92 -14.75 -15.53
C ALA A 29 -5.59 -13.99 -15.50
N GLY A 30 -4.69 -14.34 -14.57
CA GLY A 30 -3.36 -13.75 -14.47
C GLY A 30 -2.54 -13.96 -15.74
N THR A 31 -2.56 -15.17 -16.30
CA THR A 31 -1.88 -15.47 -17.58
C THR A 31 -2.46 -14.64 -18.74
N MET A 32 -3.78 -14.49 -18.82
CA MET A 32 -4.41 -13.65 -19.85
C MET A 32 -3.97 -12.19 -19.76
N ILE A 33 -3.88 -11.64 -18.54
CA ILE A 33 -3.41 -10.26 -18.33
C ILE A 33 -1.93 -10.14 -18.67
N ILE A 34 -1.08 -11.10 -18.28
CA ILE A 34 0.34 -11.11 -18.64
C ILE A 34 0.52 -11.08 -20.16
N VAL A 35 -0.26 -11.89 -20.89
CA VAL A 35 -0.24 -11.87 -22.37
C VAL A 35 -0.69 -10.52 -22.92
N HIS A 36 -1.73 -9.90 -22.36
CA HIS A 36 -2.16 -8.56 -22.76
C HIS A 36 -1.08 -7.50 -22.51
N VAL A 37 -0.45 -7.53 -21.34
CA VAL A 37 0.66 -6.62 -21.00
C VAL A 37 1.83 -6.88 -21.97
N ALA A 38 2.19 -8.12 -22.26
CA ALA A 38 3.23 -8.41 -23.25
C ALA A 38 2.88 -7.86 -24.64
N TYR A 39 1.63 -8.02 -25.08
CA TYR A 39 1.17 -7.51 -26.37
C TYR A 39 1.19 -5.97 -26.42
N ILE A 40 0.69 -5.30 -25.39
CA ILE A 40 0.74 -3.84 -25.26
C ILE A 40 2.20 -3.36 -25.28
N GLY A 41 3.09 -4.04 -24.55
CA GLY A 41 4.51 -3.70 -24.51
C GLY A 41 5.17 -3.79 -25.88
N LEU A 42 4.91 -4.87 -26.61
CA LEU A 42 5.40 -5.03 -27.99
C LEU A 42 4.84 -3.95 -28.93
N SER A 43 3.57 -3.57 -28.75
CA SER A 43 2.96 -2.49 -29.54
C SER A 43 3.57 -1.12 -29.24
N LEU A 44 3.84 -0.81 -27.96
CA LEU A 44 4.48 0.44 -27.55
C LEU A 44 5.93 0.52 -28.05
N ASP A 45 6.68 -0.59 -27.96
CA ASP A 45 8.05 -0.69 -28.49
C ASP A 45 8.07 -0.46 -30.00
N ALA A 46 7.15 -1.08 -30.74
CA ALA A 46 7.02 -0.89 -32.18
C ALA A 46 6.65 0.55 -32.60
N GLN A 47 6.02 1.32 -31.71
CA GLN A 47 5.69 2.73 -31.92
C GLN A 47 6.83 3.68 -31.53
N GLY A 48 7.95 3.15 -31.04
CA GLY A 48 9.07 3.97 -30.56
C GLY A 48 8.75 4.73 -29.28
N HIS A 49 7.85 4.19 -28.45
CA HIS A 49 7.46 4.80 -27.18
C HIS A 49 8.66 4.97 -26.24
N TRP A 50 9.57 3.98 -26.23
CA TRP A 50 10.85 4.08 -25.52
C TRP A 50 11.96 4.43 -26.51
N ALA A 51 12.83 5.37 -26.13
CA ALA A 51 13.96 5.80 -26.95
C ALA A 51 14.98 4.67 -27.15
N ASP A 52 15.14 3.83 -26.13
CA ASP A 52 15.90 2.60 -26.18
C ASP A 52 15.34 1.51 -25.24
N ARG A 53 15.92 0.31 -25.31
CA ARG A 53 15.55 -0.78 -24.40
C ARG A 53 15.89 -0.48 -22.94
N GLY A 54 16.90 0.36 -22.68
CA GLY A 54 17.33 0.74 -21.35
C GLY A 54 16.24 1.48 -20.58
N GLU A 55 15.53 2.38 -21.24
CA GLU A 55 14.38 3.11 -20.70
C GLU A 55 13.23 2.16 -20.29
N MET A 56 12.89 1.21 -21.17
CA MET A 56 11.90 0.17 -20.87
C MET A 56 12.30 -0.65 -19.63
N TRP A 57 13.57 -1.08 -19.54
CA TRP A 57 14.08 -1.82 -18.39
C TRP A 57 14.12 -0.98 -17.11
N ALA A 58 14.40 0.33 -17.22
CA ALA A 58 14.34 1.24 -16.09
C ALA A 58 12.90 1.35 -15.55
N GLY A 59 11.91 1.45 -16.43
CA GLY A 59 10.49 1.45 -16.06
C GLY A 59 10.08 0.16 -15.32
N LEU A 60 10.47 -1.00 -15.85
CA LEU A 60 10.24 -2.29 -15.20
C LEU A 60 10.91 -2.36 -13.82
N ARG A 61 12.18 -1.92 -13.73
CA ARG A 61 12.93 -1.89 -12.46
C ARG A 61 12.24 -1.01 -11.43
N ASN A 62 11.77 0.17 -11.84
CA ASN A 62 11.08 1.11 -10.95
C ASN A 62 9.77 0.51 -10.45
N ALA A 63 8.97 -0.11 -11.32
CA ALA A 63 7.76 -0.83 -10.92
C ALA A 63 8.05 -1.96 -9.92
N TYR A 64 9.11 -2.73 -10.16
CA TYR A 64 9.53 -3.80 -9.27
C TYR A 64 9.94 -3.26 -7.89
N ILE A 65 10.75 -2.21 -7.84
CA ILE A 65 11.19 -1.58 -6.57
C ILE A 65 9.99 -1.02 -5.80
N LEU A 66 9.06 -0.37 -6.49
CA LEU A 66 7.83 0.15 -5.88
C LEU A 66 7.01 -0.97 -5.24
N LEU A 67 6.72 -2.03 -6.00
CA LEU A 67 5.96 -3.16 -5.48
C LEU A 67 6.69 -3.88 -4.34
N LEU A 68 8.00 -4.09 -4.48
CA LEU A 68 8.80 -4.70 -3.43
C LEU A 68 8.75 -3.87 -2.15
N ARG A 69 8.91 -2.55 -2.26
CA ARG A 69 8.78 -1.64 -1.12
C ARG A 69 7.40 -1.73 -0.49
N SER A 70 6.33 -1.65 -1.29
CA SER A 70 4.95 -1.78 -0.80
C SER A 70 4.69 -3.10 -0.11
N PHE A 71 5.27 -4.21 -0.61
CA PHE A 71 5.13 -5.53 -0.01
C PHE A 71 5.95 -5.70 1.28
N LEU A 72 7.10 -5.04 1.40
CA LEU A 72 7.98 -5.16 2.57
C LEU A 72 7.62 -4.19 3.70
N MET A 73 7.09 -3.01 3.38
CA MET A 73 6.73 -1.96 4.33
C MET A 73 5.91 -2.44 5.55
N PRO A 74 4.94 -3.37 5.43
CA PRO A 74 4.20 -3.85 6.58
C PRO A 74 5.03 -4.73 7.55
N PHE A 75 6.11 -5.34 7.06
CA PHE A 75 6.90 -6.32 7.81
C PHE A 75 8.20 -5.73 8.33
N MET A 76 8.73 -4.71 7.65
CA MET A 76 9.97 -4.05 8.01
C MET A 76 10.01 -2.63 7.45
N GLU A 77 10.72 -1.75 8.16
CA GLU A 77 11.07 -0.44 7.62
C GLU A 77 11.99 -0.63 6.39
N ALA A 78 11.40 -0.46 5.20
CA ALA A 78 12.10 -0.62 3.93
C ALA A 78 12.87 0.66 3.53
N SER A 79 13.48 1.35 4.50
CA SER A 79 14.21 2.60 4.30
C SER A 79 15.42 2.42 3.37
N PHE A 80 15.98 1.21 3.31
CA PHE A 80 17.03 0.85 2.34
C PHE A 80 16.58 0.97 0.87
N LEU A 81 15.28 1.03 0.58
CA LEU A 81 14.73 1.26 -0.75
C LEU A 81 14.49 2.75 -1.05
N ASP A 82 14.53 3.65 -0.05
CA ASP A 82 14.33 5.10 -0.23
C ASP A 82 15.20 5.71 -1.34
N PRO A 83 16.51 5.41 -1.45
CA PRO A 83 17.37 6.01 -2.46
C PRO A 83 17.01 5.61 -3.90
N TYR A 84 16.22 4.53 -4.06
CA TYR A 84 15.93 3.93 -5.36
C TYR A 84 14.49 4.18 -5.82
N VAL A 85 13.63 4.74 -4.96
CA VAL A 85 12.28 5.15 -5.35
C VAL A 85 12.40 6.47 -6.11
N PRO A 86 12.01 6.51 -7.40
CA PRO A 86 12.09 7.73 -8.17
C PRO A 86 11.11 8.78 -7.60
N HIS A 87 11.54 10.05 -7.57
CA HIS A 87 10.71 11.16 -7.07
C HIS A 87 9.48 11.43 -7.94
N SER A 88 9.53 11.05 -9.22
CA SER A 88 8.42 11.03 -10.15
C SER A 88 8.32 9.65 -10.77
N ILE A 89 7.11 9.09 -10.77
CA ILE A 89 6.84 7.79 -11.37
C ILE A 89 6.09 8.05 -12.68
N ASP A 90 6.65 7.60 -13.79
CA ASP A 90 6.04 7.77 -15.11
C ASP A 90 4.72 7.00 -15.22
N LEU A 91 3.84 7.50 -16.09
CA LEU A 91 2.52 6.91 -16.32
C LEU A 91 2.63 5.45 -16.78
N ASP A 92 3.69 5.10 -17.52
CA ASP A 92 3.93 3.72 -17.98
C ASP A 92 4.24 2.78 -16.82
N VAL A 93 4.92 3.26 -15.77
CA VAL A 93 5.22 2.44 -14.60
C VAL A 93 3.92 2.04 -13.91
N TRP A 94 3.01 3.00 -13.67
CA TRP A 94 1.71 2.76 -13.03
C TRP A 94 0.71 2.04 -13.93
N GLY A 95 0.63 2.44 -15.19
CA GLY A 95 -0.39 1.96 -16.13
C GLY A 95 -0.05 0.64 -16.81
N PHE A 96 1.24 0.29 -16.90
CA PHE A 96 1.70 -0.86 -17.65
C PHE A 96 2.52 -1.85 -16.81
N PHE A 97 3.63 -1.41 -16.22
CA PHE A 97 4.55 -2.33 -15.54
C PHE A 97 4.02 -2.85 -14.19
N VAL A 98 3.47 -1.99 -13.34
CA VAL A 98 2.93 -2.36 -12.03
C VAL A 98 1.81 -3.43 -12.16
N PRO A 99 0.79 -3.26 -13.00
CA PRO A 99 -0.22 -4.30 -13.22
C PRO A 99 0.38 -5.60 -13.74
N GLY A 100 1.35 -5.54 -14.65
CA GLY A 100 2.04 -6.71 -15.19
C GLY A 100 2.78 -7.51 -14.12
N ILE A 101 3.58 -6.85 -13.29
CA ILE A 101 4.32 -7.49 -12.20
C ILE A 101 3.36 -8.03 -11.13
N LEU A 102 2.30 -7.31 -10.80
CA LEU A 102 1.29 -7.78 -9.85
C LEU A 102 0.59 -9.06 -10.35
N CYS A 103 0.27 -9.12 -11.66
CA CYS A 103 -0.31 -10.31 -12.27
C CYS A 103 0.68 -11.48 -12.29
N LEU A 104 1.98 -11.22 -12.54
CA LEU A 104 3.03 -12.23 -12.41
C LEU A 104 3.09 -12.78 -10.98
N PHE A 105 3.03 -11.91 -9.97
CA PHE A 105 3.01 -12.32 -8.56
C PHE A 105 1.80 -13.22 -8.25
N ILE A 106 0.59 -12.80 -8.64
CA ILE A 106 -0.65 -13.55 -8.42
C ILE A 106 -0.61 -14.91 -9.15
N THR A 107 -0.11 -14.93 -10.38
CA THR A 107 -0.01 -16.16 -11.20
C THR A 107 0.98 -17.15 -10.57
N ASN A 108 2.12 -16.68 -10.07
CA ASN A 108 3.09 -17.51 -9.35
C ASN A 108 2.50 -18.06 -8.04
N MET A 109 1.78 -17.23 -7.29
CA MET A 109 1.08 -17.67 -6.07
C MET A 109 0.04 -18.75 -6.38
N ALA A 110 -0.78 -18.55 -7.43
CA ALA A 110 -1.76 -19.52 -7.88
C ALA A 110 -1.12 -20.84 -8.34
N TRP A 111 -0.02 -20.76 -9.08
CA TRP A 111 0.78 -21.92 -9.48
C TRP A 111 1.32 -22.69 -8.26
N LEU A 112 1.86 -21.98 -7.26
CA LEU A 112 2.32 -22.59 -6.00
C LEU A 112 1.16 -23.25 -5.24
N GLY A 113 -0.03 -22.65 -5.24
CA GLY A 113 -1.25 -23.23 -4.67
C GLY A 113 -1.64 -24.55 -5.36
N LEU A 114 -1.73 -24.54 -6.70
CA LEU A 114 -2.04 -25.74 -7.49
C LEU A 114 -1.02 -26.85 -7.30
N THR A 115 0.27 -26.51 -7.31
CA THR A 115 1.34 -27.50 -7.14
C THR A 115 1.38 -28.06 -5.72
N SER A 116 1.08 -27.25 -4.70
CA SER A 116 0.97 -27.70 -3.31
C SER A 116 -0.22 -28.64 -3.09
N LEU A 117 -1.34 -28.43 -3.79
CA LEU A 117 -2.50 -29.32 -3.77
C LEU A 117 -2.26 -30.66 -4.48
N ARG A 118 -1.38 -30.68 -5.49
CA ARG A 118 -1.06 -31.89 -6.27
C ARG A 118 0.06 -32.71 -5.63
N TRP A 119 1.09 -32.04 -5.12
CA TRP A 119 2.25 -32.67 -4.49
C TRP A 119 2.58 -31.95 -3.19
N PRO A 120 2.00 -32.41 -2.07
CA PRO A 120 2.25 -31.80 -0.77
C PRO A 120 3.74 -31.85 -0.43
N SER A 121 4.34 -30.69 -0.18
CA SER A 121 5.71 -30.56 0.31
C SER A 121 5.78 -29.35 1.21
N SER A 122 6.38 -29.51 2.39
CA SER A 122 6.47 -28.43 3.39
C SER A 122 7.15 -27.19 2.81
N GLY A 123 8.19 -27.34 1.98
CA GLY A 123 8.87 -26.21 1.36
C GLY A 123 7.96 -25.38 0.45
N ARG A 124 7.15 -26.03 -0.39
CA ARG A 124 6.19 -25.33 -1.27
C ARG A 124 5.08 -24.66 -0.47
N ALA A 125 4.58 -25.32 0.57
CA ALA A 125 3.57 -24.74 1.46
C ALA A 125 4.10 -23.50 2.19
N ILE A 126 5.36 -23.50 2.62
CA ILE A 126 6.01 -22.33 3.24
C ILE A 126 6.06 -21.17 2.24
N VAL A 127 6.61 -21.39 1.03
CA VAL A 127 6.71 -20.33 0.01
C VAL A 127 5.32 -19.80 -0.37
N TYR A 128 4.35 -20.68 -0.59
CA TYR A 128 2.97 -20.28 -0.85
C TYR A 128 2.40 -19.42 0.29
N SER A 129 2.61 -19.83 1.55
CA SER A 129 2.10 -19.11 2.72
C SER A 129 2.71 -17.71 2.85
N LEU A 130 3.99 -17.53 2.51
CA LEU A 130 4.65 -16.21 2.47
C LEU A 130 4.01 -15.31 1.42
N PHE A 131 3.80 -15.80 0.20
CA PHE A 131 3.13 -15.04 -0.87
C PHE A 131 1.69 -14.67 -0.49
N ALA A 132 0.96 -15.61 0.11
CA ALA A 132 -0.40 -15.38 0.58
C ALA A 132 -0.44 -14.34 1.71
N ALA A 133 0.49 -14.38 2.65
CA ALA A 133 0.59 -13.40 3.73
C ALA A 133 0.85 -11.99 3.19
N VAL A 134 1.80 -11.83 2.26
CA VAL A 134 2.07 -10.55 1.58
C VAL A 134 0.80 -10.04 0.90
N LEU A 135 0.10 -10.88 0.13
CA LEU A 135 -1.12 -10.48 -0.57
C LEU A 135 -2.23 -10.03 0.40
N LEU A 136 -2.46 -10.79 1.47
CA LEU A 136 -3.48 -10.48 2.47
C LEU A 136 -3.21 -9.15 3.16
N VAL A 137 -1.95 -8.90 3.54
CA VAL A 137 -1.55 -7.65 4.18
C VAL A 137 -1.70 -6.48 3.21
N SER A 138 -1.27 -6.63 1.95
CA SER A 138 -1.45 -5.59 0.93
C SER A 138 -2.93 -5.29 0.68
N GLN A 139 -3.81 -6.29 0.63
CA GLN A 139 -5.25 -6.09 0.49
C GLN A 139 -5.85 -5.34 1.69
N ALA A 140 -5.40 -5.68 2.92
CA ALA A 140 -5.83 -4.96 4.11
C ALA A 140 -5.43 -3.47 4.07
N GLN A 141 -4.21 -3.17 3.63
CA GLN A 141 -3.73 -1.79 3.47
C GLN A 141 -4.49 -1.03 2.38
N VAL A 142 -4.75 -1.66 1.23
CA VAL A 142 -5.55 -1.04 0.16
C VAL A 142 -6.96 -0.74 0.65
N ASN A 143 -7.60 -1.68 1.36
CA ASN A 143 -8.92 -1.43 1.94
C ASN A 143 -8.91 -0.31 2.97
N GLN A 144 -7.88 -0.24 3.82
CA GLN A 144 -7.72 0.86 4.76
C GLN A 144 -7.58 2.20 4.04
N ALA A 145 -6.73 2.28 3.01
CA ALA A 145 -6.55 3.47 2.20
C ALA A 145 -7.84 3.89 1.46
N MET A 146 -8.58 2.94 0.89
CA MET A 146 -9.85 3.21 0.22
C MET A 146 -10.92 3.71 1.19
N ASN A 147 -10.98 3.15 2.40
CA ASN A 147 -11.89 3.63 3.44
C ASN A 147 -11.51 5.05 3.87
N GLU A 148 -10.21 5.34 3.98
CA GLU A 148 -9.72 6.68 4.27
C GLU A 148 -10.13 7.65 3.15
N ILE A 149 -9.85 7.33 1.88
CA ILE A 149 -10.26 8.12 0.70
C ILE A 149 -11.77 8.39 0.71
N THR A 150 -12.58 7.36 0.96
CA THR A 150 -14.04 7.49 1.04
C THR A 150 -14.44 8.47 2.15
N SER A 151 -13.77 8.42 3.30
CA SER A 151 -14.03 9.38 4.39
C SER A 151 -13.68 10.82 4.00
N TRP A 152 -12.63 11.02 3.19
CA TRP A 152 -12.28 12.34 2.64
C TRP A 152 -13.32 12.83 1.64
N GLU A 153 -13.84 11.95 0.78
CA GLU A 153 -14.91 12.29 -0.17
C GLU A 153 -16.22 12.63 0.54
N GLU A 154 -16.60 11.90 1.59
CA GLU A 154 -17.79 12.18 2.40
C GLU A 154 -17.69 13.53 3.12
N LEU A 155 -16.50 13.90 3.63
CA LEU A 155 -16.24 15.22 4.21
C LEU A 155 -16.40 16.35 3.17
N MET A 156 -15.92 16.14 1.95
CA MET A 156 -16.10 17.09 0.84
C MET A 156 -17.57 17.17 0.37
N ALA A 157 -18.30 16.05 0.38
CA ALA A 157 -19.70 15.99 -0.05
C ALA A 157 -20.68 16.57 1.00
N ALA A 158 -20.40 16.37 2.29
CA ALA A 158 -21.17 16.97 3.39
C ALA A 158 -21.09 18.51 3.43
N SER A 159 -20.16 19.08 2.67
CA SER A 159 -19.94 20.53 2.51
C SER A 159 -20.82 21.18 1.42
N GLY A 160 -21.92 20.51 1.01
CA GLY A 160 -23.02 20.91 0.13
C GLY A 160 -22.99 22.27 -0.62
N PRO A 161 -23.53 22.36 -1.87
CA PRO A 161 -23.48 23.57 -2.69
C PRO A 161 -24.23 24.79 -2.12
N ALA A 162 -25.07 24.63 -1.09
CA ALA A 162 -25.76 25.73 -0.39
C ALA A 162 -25.01 26.22 0.86
N GLN A 163 -23.91 25.56 1.25
CA GLN A 163 -23.04 25.95 2.34
C GLN A 163 -21.60 26.06 1.84
N SER A 164 -21.42 26.76 0.71
CA SER A 164 -20.16 27.36 0.26
C SER A 164 -19.68 28.46 1.23
N LYS A 165 -19.67 28.20 2.53
CA LYS A 165 -18.73 28.82 3.44
C LYS A 165 -17.57 27.85 3.50
N SER A 166 -16.66 28.01 2.53
CA SER A 166 -15.23 27.72 2.64
C SER A 166 -14.94 26.61 3.65
N ILE A 167 -14.80 25.36 3.18
CA ILE A 167 -13.99 24.38 3.91
C ILE A 167 -12.66 25.11 4.08
N GLN A 168 -12.45 25.66 5.27
CA GLN A 168 -11.30 26.52 5.45
C GLN A 168 -10.08 25.61 5.38
N PRO A 169 -9.00 26.02 4.68
CA PRO A 169 -7.80 25.21 4.53
C PRO A 169 -7.29 24.62 5.86
N TRP A 170 -7.55 25.29 6.98
CA TRP A 170 -7.19 24.84 8.32
C TRP A 170 -7.88 23.54 8.77
N GLN A 171 -9.08 23.21 8.29
CA GLN A 171 -9.77 21.95 8.64
C GLN A 171 -9.10 20.76 7.93
N ILE A 172 -8.74 20.94 6.66
CA ILE A 172 -7.98 19.95 5.89
C ILE A 172 -6.57 19.81 6.49
N GLN A 173 -5.94 20.93 6.88
CA GLN A 173 -4.66 20.90 7.61
C GLN A 173 -4.78 20.20 8.97
N GLN A 174 -5.79 20.46 9.79
CA GLN A 174 -5.96 19.78 11.08
C GLN A 174 -6.09 18.26 10.94
N HIS A 175 -6.72 17.79 9.86
CA HIS A 175 -6.84 16.36 9.59
C HIS A 175 -5.55 15.76 9.01
N LEU A 176 -4.87 16.43 8.07
CA LEU A 176 -3.57 16.01 7.53
C LEU A 176 -2.46 16.01 8.58
N PHE A 177 -2.47 17.01 9.48
CA PHE A 177 -1.51 17.14 10.55
C PHE A 177 -1.92 16.38 11.80
N LYS A 178 -3.05 15.66 11.88
CA LYS A 178 -3.47 14.99 13.12
C LYS A 178 -2.45 13.94 13.59
N ALA A 179 -1.87 13.18 12.65
CA ALA A 179 -0.81 12.22 12.92
C ALA A 179 0.51 12.93 13.27
N SER A 180 0.88 13.98 12.52
CA SER A 180 2.06 14.79 12.82
C SER A 180 1.94 15.53 14.17
N HIS A 181 0.75 15.97 14.55
CA HIS A 181 0.43 16.72 15.76
C HIS A 181 0.43 15.81 16.99
N SER A 182 0.00 14.54 16.88
CA SER A 182 0.16 13.59 17.99
C SER A 182 1.64 13.28 18.22
N SER A 183 2.42 13.14 17.15
CA SER A 183 3.88 12.97 17.25
C SER A 183 4.59 14.24 17.76
N PHE A 184 4.16 15.43 17.31
CA PHE A 184 4.68 16.71 17.77
C PHE A 184 4.36 16.91 19.25
N GLY A 185 3.11 16.68 19.67
CA GLY A 185 2.69 16.73 21.07
C GLY A 185 3.49 15.77 21.96
N GLN A 186 3.79 14.55 21.49
CA GLN A 186 4.65 13.61 22.22
C GLN A 186 6.06 14.17 22.44
N ILE A 187 6.70 14.71 21.39
CA ILE A 187 8.05 15.30 21.45
C ILE A 187 8.10 16.48 22.45
N PHE A 188 7.09 17.35 22.47
CA PHE A 188 7.04 18.47 23.40
C PHE A 188 6.68 18.08 24.84
N THR A 189 5.90 17.01 25.01
CA THR A 189 5.59 16.45 26.34
C THR A 189 6.84 15.80 26.95
N GLU A 190 7.65 15.12 26.13
CA GLU A 190 8.98 14.60 26.52
C GLU A 190 9.96 15.72 26.89
N ALA A 191 9.85 16.88 26.25
CA ALA A 191 10.63 18.09 26.56
C ALA A 191 10.13 18.92 27.76
N LYS A 192 9.15 18.41 28.54
CA LYS A 192 8.51 19.12 29.68
C LYS A 192 7.83 20.45 29.32
N CYS A 193 7.37 20.62 28.09
CA CYS A 193 6.59 21.78 27.69
C CYS A 193 5.09 21.52 27.85
N LYS A 194 4.33 22.55 28.23
CA LYS A 194 2.87 22.49 28.36
C LYS A 194 2.24 23.29 27.23
N ILE A 195 1.40 22.64 26.43
CA ILE A 195 0.59 23.31 25.40
C ILE A 195 -0.60 23.96 26.11
N VAL A 196 -0.70 25.29 26.02
CA VAL A 196 -1.81 26.06 26.60
C VAL A 196 -2.70 26.52 25.45
N SER A 197 -3.82 25.85 25.24
CA SER A 197 -4.79 26.27 24.23
C SER A 197 -5.48 27.56 24.69
N ALA A 198 -5.21 28.67 23.99
CA ALA A 198 -5.88 29.93 24.25
C ALA A 198 -7.32 29.88 23.73
N VAL A 199 -8.29 29.93 24.65
CA VAL A 199 -9.70 30.10 24.30
C VAL A 199 -9.93 31.54 23.85
N SER A 200 -9.84 31.80 22.55
CA SER A 200 -10.79 32.65 21.79
C SER A 200 -10.28 32.95 20.37
N THR A 201 -11.04 32.44 19.39
CA THR A 201 -11.26 33.00 18.04
C THR A 201 -10.08 33.25 17.08
N ALA A 202 -8.82 33.02 17.44
CA ALA A 202 -7.71 32.94 16.50
C ALA A 202 -6.79 31.77 16.88
N LEU A 203 -6.50 30.89 15.90
CA LEU A 203 -5.58 29.75 16.02
C LEU A 203 -4.17 30.23 16.35
N GLN A 204 -3.88 30.39 17.64
CA GLN A 204 -2.51 30.53 18.11
C GLN A 204 -2.39 29.75 19.41
N GLU A 205 -2.02 28.47 19.28
CA GLU A 205 -1.64 27.67 20.44
C GLU A 205 -0.25 28.12 20.88
N ARG A 206 -0.14 28.55 22.14
CA ARG A 206 1.14 28.94 22.73
C ARG A 206 1.71 27.74 23.47
N VAL A 207 2.93 27.35 23.10
CA VAL A 207 3.71 26.35 23.83
C VAL A 207 4.48 27.08 24.92
N GLU A 208 4.16 26.80 26.18
CA GLU A 208 4.90 27.32 27.32
C GLU A 208 5.83 26.22 27.86
N CYS A 209 7.14 26.42 27.70
CA CYS A 209 8.16 25.54 28.25
C CYS A 209 8.69 26.11 29.58
N SER A 210 8.89 25.25 30.59
CA SER A 210 9.34 25.69 31.93
C SER A 210 10.85 25.98 32.02
N ALA A 211 11.56 26.03 30.89
CA ALA A 211 13.00 26.25 30.85
C ALA A 211 13.29 27.58 30.15
N GLU A 212 13.98 28.49 30.85
CA GLU A 212 14.58 29.71 30.29
C GLU A 212 15.62 29.34 29.23
N THR A 213 15.17 29.08 28.02
CA THR A 213 16.02 28.90 26.85
C THR A 213 15.55 29.87 25.77
N ALA A 214 16.50 30.58 25.17
CA ALA A 214 16.24 31.69 24.24
C ALA A 214 15.42 31.28 22.99
N GLU A 215 15.27 29.99 22.74
CA GLU A 215 14.48 29.42 21.65
C GLU A 215 12.96 29.50 21.90
N ALA A 216 12.50 29.72 23.13
CA ALA A 216 11.07 29.81 23.47
C ALA A 216 10.36 31.07 22.91
N THR A 217 11.08 31.97 22.24
CA THR A 217 10.53 33.25 21.75
C THR A 217 10.21 33.24 20.25
N LEU A 218 10.56 32.18 19.54
CA LEU A 218 10.44 32.15 18.08
C LEU A 218 9.83 30.83 17.64
N LEU A 219 8.51 30.80 17.54
CA LEU A 219 7.78 30.27 16.39
C LEU A 219 6.28 30.35 16.73
N PRO A 220 5.53 31.33 16.18
CA PRO A 220 4.09 31.17 16.12
C PRO A 220 3.81 29.93 15.26
N VAL A 221 3.24 28.89 15.87
CA VAL A 221 2.64 27.80 15.10
C VAL A 221 1.39 28.40 14.44
N LEU A 222 1.49 28.63 13.13
CA LEU A 222 0.39 29.08 12.27
C LEU A 222 -0.50 27.90 11.88
#